data_AF-A0A6J7VLT6-F1
#
_entry.id   AF-A0A6J7VLT6-F1
#
_cell.length_a   1.000
_cell.length_b   1.000
_cell.length_c   1.000
_cell.angle_alpha   90.00
_cell.angle_beta   90.00
_cell.angle_gamma   90.00
#
_symmetry.space_group_name_H-M   'P 1'
#
loop_
_entity.id
_entity.type
_entity.pdbx_description
1 polymer ?
#
loop_
_entity_poly.entity_id
_entity_poly.type
_entity_poly.pdbx_seq_one_letter_code
_entity_poly.pdbx_strand_id
1 'polypeptide(L)'
;MVDVTGSTQRDLVNSVRASNSVSGDVLTAEYQSQGKGRLDRTFEAAPLSALLFSFFVQPKVNAERFSWLPLLAGLAVINALDKCCTFTNGNRAQLKWPNDILIGESKVAGIIAESVDNKGVVIGIGLNVGMNLSELPVDHATSLELEGCSNCNRNELLVAILQEFYTLMKRFEDSDSALKDEYVARCATINSPIRVEYPSGESIDSFATGIDSTGELILENGRKVSAGDVVHLRAR
;
A
#
# COMPACT_ATOMS: atom_id res chain seq x y z
N MET A 1 -1.39 -16.86 11.31
CA MET A 1 -0.86 -17.35 10.03
C MET A 1 -1.71 -18.53 9.59
N VAL A 2 -2.07 -18.58 8.31
CA VAL A 2 -2.79 -19.69 7.69
C VAL A 2 -2.07 -20.10 6.41
N ASP A 3 -2.15 -21.38 6.03
CA ASP A 3 -1.52 -21.83 4.78
C ASP A 3 -2.26 -21.28 3.56
N VAL A 4 -3.60 -21.35 3.57
CA VAL A 4 -4.45 -20.93 2.44
C VAL A 4 -5.69 -20.21 2.96
N THR A 5 -6.07 -19.12 2.27
CA THR A 5 -7.39 -18.48 2.41
C THR A 5 -7.90 -18.00 1.05
N GLY A 6 -9.16 -17.56 0.97
CA GLY A 6 -9.63 -16.68 -0.08
C GLY A 6 -8.91 -15.33 -0.03
N SER A 7 -8.99 -14.60 1.09
CA SER A 7 -8.32 -13.32 1.29
C SER A 7 -8.19 -12.99 2.77
N THR A 8 -6.98 -12.65 3.22
CA THR A 8 -6.69 -12.14 4.58
C THR A 8 -7.55 -10.92 4.90
N GLN A 9 -7.79 -10.05 3.90
CA GLN A 9 -8.63 -8.87 4.05
C GLN A 9 -10.07 -9.24 4.40
N ARG A 10 -10.68 -10.14 3.62
CA ARG A 10 -12.07 -10.55 3.80
C ARG A 10 -12.25 -11.25 5.15
N ASP A 11 -11.33 -12.15 5.47
CA ASP A 11 -11.38 -12.93 6.71
C ASP A 11 -11.26 -12.03 7.93
N LEU A 12 -10.30 -11.10 7.93
CA LEU A 12 -10.07 -10.21 9.06
C LEU A 12 -11.21 -9.18 9.20
N VAL A 13 -11.75 -8.64 8.10
CA VAL A 13 -12.95 -7.79 8.13
C VAL A 13 -14.14 -8.54 8.74
N ASN A 14 -14.36 -9.80 8.35
CA ASN A 14 -15.45 -10.62 8.90
C ASN A 14 -15.24 -10.90 10.40
N SER A 15 -14.00 -11.19 10.81
CA SER A 15 -13.65 -11.36 12.22
C SER A 15 -13.93 -10.10 13.04
N VAL A 16 -13.55 -8.92 12.54
CA VAL A 16 -13.84 -7.63 13.19
C VAL A 16 -15.35 -7.36 13.25
N ARG A 17 -16.11 -7.62 12.18
CA ARG A 17 -17.59 -7.50 12.18
C ARG A 17 -18.23 -8.42 13.22
N ALA A 18 -17.71 -9.63 13.38
CA ALA A 18 -18.14 -10.59 14.39
C ALA A 18 -17.64 -10.27 15.82
N SER A 19 -16.83 -9.22 15.99
CA SER A 19 -16.19 -8.86 17.27
C SER A 19 -15.23 -9.94 17.81
N ASN A 20 -14.62 -10.70 16.91
CA ASN A 20 -13.64 -11.75 17.23
C ASN A 20 -12.18 -11.28 17.10
N SER A 21 -11.96 -10.00 16.79
CA SER A 21 -10.63 -9.41 16.62
C SER A 21 -10.49 -8.10 17.38
N VAL A 22 -9.25 -7.81 17.80
CA VAL A 22 -8.86 -6.59 18.52
C VAL A 22 -7.82 -5.81 17.73
N SER A 23 -7.72 -4.50 17.98
CA SER A 23 -6.71 -3.65 17.33
C SER A 23 -5.31 -4.24 17.55
N GLY A 24 -4.55 -4.39 16.48
CA GLY A 24 -3.23 -5.02 16.47
C GLY A 24 -3.23 -6.47 15.98
N ASP A 25 -4.40 -7.12 15.83
CA ASP A 25 -4.46 -8.45 15.22
C ASP A 25 -3.95 -8.42 13.78
N VAL A 26 -3.14 -9.43 13.45
CA VAL A 26 -2.54 -9.62 12.12
C VAL A 26 -2.89 -11.01 11.61
N LEU A 27 -3.40 -11.06 10.38
CA LEU A 27 -3.63 -12.30 9.63
C LEU A 27 -2.69 -12.34 8.43
N THR A 28 -1.83 -13.36 8.39
CA THR A 28 -0.94 -13.66 7.27
C THR A 28 -1.38 -14.94 6.57
N ALA A 29 -1.15 -15.03 5.25
CA ALA A 29 -1.42 -16.23 4.47
C ALA A 29 -0.23 -16.57 3.55
N GLU A 30 0.06 -17.86 3.40
CA GLU A 30 1.06 -18.32 2.42
C GLU A 30 0.53 -18.34 0.98
N TYR A 31 -0.80 -18.40 0.83
CA TYR A 31 -1.48 -18.27 -0.46
C TYR A 31 -2.90 -17.70 -0.30
N GLN A 32 -3.31 -16.86 -1.26
CA GLN A 32 -4.68 -16.35 -1.39
C GLN A 32 -5.28 -16.78 -2.73
N SER A 33 -6.36 -17.56 -2.69
CA SER A 33 -7.08 -18.01 -3.89
C SER A 33 -7.99 -16.94 -4.51
N GLN A 34 -8.33 -15.90 -3.74
CA GLN A 34 -9.20 -14.78 -4.15
C GLN A 34 -8.66 -13.47 -3.59
N GLY A 35 -7.36 -13.22 -3.76
CA GLY A 35 -6.70 -12.03 -3.24
C GLY A 35 -7.40 -10.76 -3.72
N LYS A 36 -7.65 -9.82 -2.79
CA LYS A 36 -8.42 -8.60 -3.05
C LYS A 36 -7.49 -7.43 -3.36
N GLY A 37 -7.80 -6.69 -4.42
CA GLY A 37 -7.25 -5.37 -4.74
C GLY A 37 -8.31 -4.25 -4.60
N ARG A 38 -7.98 -3.02 -5.04
CA ARG A 38 -8.94 -1.90 -5.10
C ARG A 38 -9.89 -2.05 -6.30
N LEU A 39 -11.07 -1.43 -6.22
CA LEU A 39 -12.03 -1.28 -7.32
C LEU A 39 -12.26 -2.62 -8.08
N ASP A 40 -12.57 -3.67 -7.31
CA ASP A 40 -12.84 -5.05 -7.77
C ASP A 40 -11.68 -5.81 -8.43
N ARG A 41 -10.46 -5.26 -8.43
CA ARG A 41 -9.27 -5.96 -8.92
C ARG A 41 -8.84 -7.07 -7.96
N THR A 42 -8.06 -8.02 -8.48
CA THR A 42 -7.42 -9.08 -7.70
C THR A 42 -5.97 -8.73 -7.38
N PHE A 43 -5.45 -9.33 -6.30
CA PHE A 43 -4.01 -9.41 -6.05
C PHE A 43 -3.59 -10.87 -6.19
N GLU A 44 -2.80 -11.16 -7.21
CA GLU A 44 -2.41 -12.52 -7.59
C GLU A 44 -0.95 -12.79 -7.24
N ALA A 45 -0.73 -13.92 -6.57
CA ALA A 45 0.59 -14.39 -6.18
C ALA A 45 0.59 -15.91 -6.12
N ALA A 46 1.63 -16.55 -6.68
CA ALA A 46 1.85 -17.97 -6.47
C ALA A 46 2.10 -18.28 -4.98
N PRO A 47 1.82 -19.50 -4.50
CA PRO A 47 2.11 -19.89 -3.12
C PRO A 47 3.56 -19.56 -2.72
N LEU A 48 3.75 -19.03 -1.51
CA LEU A 48 5.06 -18.67 -0.94
C LEU A 48 5.83 -17.53 -1.66
N SER A 49 5.32 -17.01 -2.78
CA SER A 49 6.04 -16.00 -3.61
C SER A 49 5.89 -14.56 -3.12
N ALA A 50 4.87 -14.29 -2.30
CA ALA A 50 4.56 -12.97 -1.78
C ALA A 50 4.48 -12.97 -0.24
N LEU A 51 4.62 -11.79 0.35
CA LEU A 51 4.17 -11.52 1.71
C LEU A 51 2.74 -10.98 1.64
N LEU A 52 1.78 -11.79 2.08
CA LEU A 52 0.34 -11.50 2.03
C LEU A 52 -0.21 -11.41 3.44
N PHE A 53 -0.67 -10.23 3.84
CA PHE A 53 -1.21 -10.04 5.18
C PHE A 53 -2.21 -8.89 5.27
N SER A 54 -3.05 -8.97 6.30
CA SER A 54 -3.92 -7.87 6.72
C SER A 54 -3.80 -7.68 8.22
N PHE A 55 -4.00 -6.46 8.70
CA PHE A 55 -4.01 -6.15 10.12
C PHE A 55 -5.11 -5.15 10.46
N PHE A 56 -5.63 -5.25 11.68
CA PHE A 56 -6.75 -4.43 12.15
C PHE A 56 -6.24 -3.31 13.07
N VAL A 57 -6.73 -2.08 12.85
CA VAL A 57 -6.40 -0.92 13.69
C VAL A 57 -7.65 -0.14 14.07
N GLN A 58 -7.58 0.52 15.22
CA GLN A 58 -8.61 1.46 15.70
C GLN A 58 -7.99 2.86 15.86
N PRO A 59 -7.94 3.65 14.76
CA PRO A 59 -7.34 4.98 14.79
C PRO A 59 -8.03 5.92 15.77
N LYS A 60 -7.24 6.67 16.54
CA LYS A 60 -7.74 7.74 17.44
C LYS A 60 -7.84 9.09 16.73
N VAL A 61 -8.34 9.08 15.50
CA VAL A 61 -8.58 10.28 14.68
C VAL A 61 -9.96 10.23 14.02
N ASN A 62 -10.44 11.36 13.52
CA ASN A 62 -11.70 11.42 12.78
C ASN A 62 -11.65 10.54 11.52
N ALA A 63 -12.78 9.94 11.16
CA ALA A 63 -12.91 9.06 9.98
C ALA A 63 -12.51 9.73 8.66
N GLU A 64 -12.66 11.06 8.55
CA GLU A 64 -12.21 11.85 7.40
C GLU A 64 -10.70 11.74 7.14
N ARG A 65 -9.92 11.38 8.17
CA ARG A 65 -8.47 11.17 8.06
C ARG A 65 -8.11 9.72 7.73
N PHE A 66 -9.07 8.80 7.59
CA PHE A 66 -8.75 7.38 7.31
C PHE A 66 -8.14 7.16 5.93
N SER A 67 -8.31 8.10 4.99
CA SER A 67 -7.65 8.07 3.68
C SER A 67 -6.11 8.13 3.78
N TRP A 68 -5.55 8.58 4.91
CA TRP A 68 -4.11 8.49 5.19
C TRP A 68 -3.61 7.10 5.55
N LEU A 69 -4.46 6.20 6.04
CA LEU A 69 -4.01 4.88 6.51
C LEU A 69 -3.29 4.04 5.43
N PRO A 70 -3.78 3.95 4.18
CA PRO A 70 -3.01 3.29 3.13
C PRO A 70 -1.70 4.03 2.78
N LEU A 71 -1.67 5.37 2.92
CA LEU A 71 -0.46 6.18 2.69
C LEU A 71 0.61 5.89 3.75
N LEU A 72 0.20 5.81 5.02
CA LEU A 72 1.06 5.43 6.15
C LEU A 72 1.55 3.99 6.02
N ALA A 73 0.69 3.07 5.59
CA ALA A 73 1.08 1.69 5.29
C ALA A 73 2.13 1.63 4.18
N GLY A 74 1.98 2.43 3.13
CA GLY A 74 2.99 2.53 2.07
C GLY A 74 4.32 3.05 2.61
N LEU A 75 4.28 4.14 3.38
CA LEU A 75 5.47 4.72 4.00
C LEU A 75 6.16 3.73 4.94
N ALA A 76 5.40 2.95 5.70
CA ALA A 76 5.93 1.88 6.55
C ALA A 76 6.65 0.81 5.74
N VAL A 77 6.08 0.40 4.60
CA VAL A 77 6.69 -0.62 3.73
C VAL A 77 8.00 -0.11 3.13
N ILE A 78 8.04 1.09 2.56
CA ILE A 78 9.29 1.60 1.96
C ILE A 78 10.38 1.82 3.03
N ASN A 79 10.02 2.26 4.25
CA ASN A 79 10.97 2.41 5.35
C ASN A 79 11.54 1.05 5.78
N ALA A 80 10.70 0.01 5.82
CA ALA A 80 11.15 -1.36 6.11
C ALA A 80 12.06 -1.89 4.99
N LEU A 81 11.71 -1.64 3.72
CA LEU A 81 12.55 -2.02 2.58
C LEU A 81 13.90 -1.32 2.60
N ASP A 82 13.98 -0.03 2.96
CA ASP A 82 15.27 0.68 3.08
C ASP A 82 16.19 0.06 4.14
N LYS A 83 15.62 -0.60 5.16
CA LYS A 83 16.38 -1.28 6.22
C LYS A 83 16.76 -2.71 5.85
N CYS A 84 15.88 -3.41 5.15
CA CYS A 84 16.00 -4.85 4.91
C CYS A 84 16.53 -5.21 3.52
N CYS A 85 16.52 -4.27 2.57
CA CYS A 85 16.90 -4.52 1.18
C CYS A 85 18.01 -3.61 0.69
N THR A 86 18.82 -4.15 -0.21
CA THR A 86 19.74 -3.40 -1.07
C THR A 86 19.45 -3.81 -2.50
N PHE A 87 19.05 -2.84 -3.34
CA PHE A 87 18.70 -3.10 -4.73
C PHE A 87 19.95 -3.00 -5.62
N THR A 88 20.12 -3.94 -6.56
CA THR A 88 21.32 -4.02 -7.39
C THR A 88 21.41 -2.92 -8.43
N ASN A 89 20.27 -2.34 -8.82
CA ASN A 89 20.16 -1.36 -9.90
C ASN A 89 20.29 0.09 -9.41
N GLY A 90 20.58 0.30 -8.11
CA GLY A 90 20.61 1.62 -7.48
C GLY A 90 19.23 2.28 -7.29
N ASN A 91 18.16 1.62 -7.77
CA ASN A 91 16.78 2.03 -7.55
C ASN A 91 16.43 1.98 -6.06
N ARG A 92 15.36 2.70 -5.69
CA ARG A 92 14.75 2.64 -4.36
C ARG A 92 13.25 2.46 -4.50
N ALA A 93 12.64 1.89 -3.46
CA ALA A 93 11.19 1.82 -3.38
C ALA A 93 10.59 3.24 -3.24
N GLN A 94 9.58 3.52 -4.06
CA GLN A 94 8.85 4.78 -4.09
C GLN A 94 7.35 4.53 -3.97
N LEU A 95 6.65 5.50 -3.40
CA LEU A 95 5.19 5.48 -3.30
C LEU A 95 4.57 5.97 -4.59
N LYS A 96 3.49 5.32 -5.01
CA LYS A 96 2.59 5.81 -6.05
C LYS A 96 1.20 5.93 -5.44
N TRP A 97 0.75 7.17 -5.29
CA TRP A 97 -0.56 7.45 -4.74
C TRP A 97 -1.66 6.77 -5.58
N PRO A 98 -2.69 6.18 -4.95
CA PRO A 98 -2.93 6.19 -3.50
C PRO A 98 -2.40 4.96 -2.75
N ASN A 99 -1.94 3.91 -3.43
CA ASN A 99 -1.84 2.60 -2.79
C ASN A 99 -0.83 1.62 -3.39
N ASP A 100 0.02 2.09 -4.30
CA ASP A 100 1.01 1.26 -4.97
C ASP A 100 2.41 1.61 -4.46
N ILE A 101 3.30 0.62 -4.46
CA ILE A 101 4.73 0.81 -4.24
C ILE A 101 5.45 0.36 -5.50
N LEU A 102 6.36 1.20 -5.98
CA LEU A 102 7.15 0.98 -7.18
C LEU A 102 8.62 0.78 -6.85
N ILE A 103 9.31 0.00 -7.66
CA ILE A 103 10.78 0.04 -7.80
C ILE A 103 11.05 0.36 -9.27
N GLY A 104 11.69 1.51 -9.53
CA GLY A 104 11.65 2.10 -10.87
C GLY A 104 10.21 2.44 -11.27
N GLU A 105 9.76 1.93 -12.41
CA GLU A 105 8.38 2.11 -12.89
C GLU A 105 7.46 0.91 -12.58
N SER A 106 8.02 -0.18 -12.05
CA SER A 106 7.30 -1.44 -11.84
C SER A 106 6.74 -1.57 -10.44
N LYS A 107 5.52 -2.08 -10.34
CA LYS A 107 4.80 -2.26 -9.07
C LYS A 107 5.28 -3.50 -8.31
N VAL A 108 5.77 -3.29 -7.09
CA VAL A 108 6.21 -4.36 -6.17
C VAL A 108 5.18 -4.68 -5.10
N ALA A 109 4.33 -3.71 -4.71
CA ALA A 109 3.31 -3.93 -3.70
C ALA A 109 2.01 -3.20 -4.00
N GLY A 110 0.92 -3.72 -3.44
CA GLY A 110 -0.39 -3.10 -3.42
C GLY A 110 -0.96 -3.07 -2.00
N ILE A 111 -1.61 -1.96 -1.67
CA ILE A 111 -2.22 -1.72 -0.36
C ILE A 111 -3.72 -1.51 -0.53
N ILE A 112 -4.50 -2.02 0.41
CA ILE A 112 -5.93 -1.72 0.54
C ILE A 112 -6.25 -1.37 1.99
N ALA A 113 -7.24 -0.51 2.20
CA ALA A 113 -7.77 -0.20 3.51
C ALA A 113 -9.29 -0.23 3.43
N GLU A 114 -9.93 -0.93 4.37
CA GLU A 114 -11.39 -1.06 4.45
C GLU A 114 -11.85 -0.70 5.85
N SER A 115 -12.67 0.35 5.95
CA SER A 115 -13.36 0.69 7.20
C SER A 115 -14.40 -0.37 7.52
N VAL A 116 -14.40 -0.84 8.76
CA VAL A 116 -15.34 -1.85 9.26
C VAL A 116 -16.34 -1.16 10.17
N ASP A 117 -17.40 -0.62 9.56
CA ASP A 117 -18.43 0.17 10.25
C ASP A 117 -17.78 1.26 11.14
N ASN A 118 -18.17 1.35 12.41
CA ASN A 118 -17.55 2.24 13.40
C ASN A 118 -16.48 1.54 14.25
N LYS A 119 -16.03 0.33 13.87
CA LYS A 119 -15.12 -0.48 14.70
C LYS A 119 -13.65 -0.13 14.45
N GLY A 120 -13.29 0.29 13.24
CA GLY A 120 -11.92 0.64 12.86
C GLY A 120 -11.64 0.33 11.40
N VAL A 121 -10.38 0.07 11.05
CA VAL A 121 -9.94 -0.15 9.67
C VAL A 121 -9.07 -1.40 9.57
N VAL A 122 -9.35 -2.23 8.58
CA VAL A 122 -8.48 -3.36 8.20
C VAL A 122 -7.61 -2.94 7.02
N ILE A 123 -6.30 -3.03 7.18
CA ILE A 123 -5.32 -2.69 6.15
C ILE A 123 -4.72 -3.99 5.62
N GLY A 124 -4.76 -4.17 4.30
CA GLY A 124 -4.20 -5.32 3.60
C GLY A 124 -3.02 -4.92 2.74
N ILE A 125 -1.96 -5.72 2.77
CA ILE A 125 -0.73 -5.50 2.00
C ILE A 125 -0.38 -6.81 1.29
N GLY A 126 -0.24 -6.71 -0.03
CA GLY A 126 0.40 -7.73 -0.85
C GLY A 126 1.72 -7.19 -1.38
N LEU A 127 2.83 -7.84 -1.01
CA LEU A 127 4.18 -7.47 -1.42
C LEU A 127 4.83 -8.64 -2.15
N ASN A 128 5.25 -8.41 -3.39
CA ASN A 128 5.92 -9.41 -4.23
C ASN A 128 7.36 -9.58 -3.73
N VAL A 129 7.71 -10.76 -3.21
CA VAL A 129 9.03 -11.01 -2.63
C VAL A 129 9.85 -11.91 -3.54
N GLY A 130 9.48 -13.18 -3.66
CA GLY A 130 10.24 -14.22 -4.36
C GLY A 130 9.74 -14.55 -5.77
N MET A 131 8.84 -13.77 -6.35
CA MET A 131 8.32 -14.05 -7.70
C MET A 131 9.41 -13.92 -8.74
N ASN A 132 9.50 -14.86 -9.67
CA ASN A 132 10.28 -14.72 -10.88
C ASN A 132 9.45 -14.09 -12.02
N LEU A 133 10.10 -13.75 -13.14
CA LEU A 133 9.46 -13.06 -14.27
C LEU A 133 8.24 -13.80 -14.85
N SER A 134 8.24 -15.13 -14.83
CA SER A 134 7.12 -15.94 -15.35
C SER A 134 5.93 -16.06 -14.40
N GLU A 135 6.10 -15.65 -13.14
CA GLU A 135 5.07 -15.67 -12.10
C GLU A 135 4.39 -14.32 -11.92
N LEU A 136 4.89 -13.26 -12.57
CA LEU A 136 4.30 -11.94 -12.48
C LEU A 136 2.93 -11.90 -13.19
N PRO A 137 1.89 -11.34 -12.56
CA PRO A 137 0.54 -11.33 -13.13
C PRO A 137 0.41 -10.36 -14.32
N VAL A 138 1.30 -9.36 -14.41
CA VAL A 138 1.29 -8.30 -15.43
C VAL A 138 2.71 -7.77 -15.69
N ASP A 139 2.96 -7.28 -16.89
CA ASP A 139 4.30 -6.81 -17.34
C ASP A 139 4.87 -5.63 -16.53
N HIS A 140 4.00 -4.86 -15.87
CA HIS A 140 4.40 -3.71 -15.04
C HIS A 140 4.52 -4.07 -13.55
N ALA A 141 4.49 -5.35 -13.18
CA ALA A 141 4.82 -5.81 -11.85
C ALA A 141 6.32 -6.13 -11.72
N THR A 142 6.83 -6.16 -10.50
CA THR A 142 8.17 -6.66 -10.16
C THR A 142 8.12 -7.37 -8.80
N SER A 143 9.26 -7.88 -8.32
CA SER A 143 9.44 -8.51 -7.01
C SER A 143 10.76 -8.09 -6.39
N LEU A 144 10.90 -8.25 -5.07
CA LEU A 144 12.16 -7.99 -4.40
C LEU A 144 13.31 -8.85 -4.96
N GLU A 145 13.05 -10.10 -5.32
CA GLU A 145 14.00 -11.01 -5.97
C GLU A 145 14.49 -10.45 -7.31
N LEU A 146 13.58 -10.01 -8.18
CA LEU A 146 13.91 -9.46 -9.50
C LEU A 146 14.69 -8.14 -9.42
N GLU A 147 14.48 -7.37 -8.35
CA GLU A 147 15.21 -6.11 -8.09
C GLU A 147 16.52 -6.32 -7.31
N GLY A 148 16.92 -7.58 -7.10
CA GLY A 148 18.21 -7.96 -6.51
C GLY A 148 18.24 -8.05 -4.98
N CYS A 149 17.09 -7.99 -4.31
CA CYS A 149 16.96 -8.23 -2.87
C CYS A 149 16.64 -9.71 -2.57
N SER A 150 17.55 -10.62 -2.96
CA SER A 150 17.32 -12.07 -2.94
C SER A 150 17.42 -12.73 -1.56
N ASN A 151 17.96 -12.03 -0.55
CA ASN A 151 18.11 -12.55 0.82
C ASN A 151 17.04 -12.02 1.78
N CYS A 152 15.92 -11.50 1.26
CA CYS A 152 14.89 -10.90 2.10
C CYS A 152 14.08 -11.96 2.85
N ASN A 153 14.22 -12.00 4.17
CA ASN A 153 13.40 -12.88 5.02
C ASN A 153 12.00 -12.27 5.20
N ARG A 154 10.96 -12.94 4.67
CA ARG A 154 9.56 -12.49 4.76
C ARG A 154 9.09 -12.23 6.19
N ASN A 155 9.56 -13.00 7.17
CA ASN A 155 9.19 -12.82 8.57
C ASN A 155 9.81 -11.56 9.17
N GLU A 156 11.10 -11.32 8.90
CA GLU A 156 11.79 -10.10 9.34
C GLU A 156 11.18 -8.87 8.70
N LEU A 157 10.84 -8.97 7.40
CA LEU A 157 10.19 -7.89 6.66
C LEU A 157 8.81 -7.57 7.23
N LEU A 158 7.98 -8.59 7.52
CA LEU A 158 6.68 -8.39 8.17
C LEU A 158 6.82 -7.65 9.51
N VAL A 159 7.77 -8.09 10.35
CA VAL A 159 8.02 -7.45 11.65
C VAL A 159 8.45 -6.00 11.46
N ALA A 160 9.39 -5.73 10.55
CA ALA A 160 9.87 -4.39 10.26
C ALA A 160 8.72 -3.47 9.77
N ILE A 161 7.87 -3.95 8.86
CA ILE A 161 6.73 -3.18 8.35
C ILE A 161 5.75 -2.85 9.48
N LEU A 162 5.39 -3.81 10.33
CA LEU A 162 4.44 -3.59 11.42
C LEU A 162 4.99 -2.63 12.48
N GLN A 163 6.29 -2.71 12.79
CA GLN A 163 6.96 -1.78 13.71
C GLN A 163 7.02 -0.35 13.17
N GLU A 164 7.33 -0.19 11.87
CA GLU A 164 7.30 1.10 11.20
C GLU A 164 5.88 1.68 11.20
N PHE A 165 4.89 0.86 10.82
CA PHE A 165 3.49 1.30 10.81
C PHE A 165 3.03 1.74 12.19
N TYR A 166 3.34 0.98 13.24
CA TYR A 166 2.99 1.35 14.62
C TYR A 166 3.57 2.71 15.02
N THR A 167 4.83 2.98 14.65
CA THR A 167 5.50 4.26 14.93
C THR A 167 4.86 5.41 14.17
N LEU A 168 4.62 5.23 12.87
CA LEU A 168 3.98 6.23 12.01
C LEU A 168 2.53 6.51 12.45
N MET A 169 1.80 5.48 12.88
CA MET A 169 0.43 5.61 13.36
C MET A 169 0.34 6.47 14.61
N LYS A 170 1.26 6.31 15.58
CA LYS A 170 1.32 7.18 16.76
C LYS A 170 1.55 8.64 16.39
N ARG A 171 2.56 8.89 15.55
CA ARG A 171 2.86 10.24 15.05
C ARG A 171 1.65 10.86 14.35
N PHE A 172 0.89 10.05 13.61
CA PHE A 172 -0.30 10.49 12.91
C PHE A 172 -1.46 10.84 13.85
N GLU A 173 -1.67 10.05 14.90
CA GLU A 173 -2.64 10.33 15.97
C GLU A 173 -2.27 11.60 16.74
N ASP A 174 -0.97 11.81 16.99
CA ASP A 174 -0.41 13.03 17.60
C ASP A 174 -0.39 14.24 16.65
N SER A 175 -0.89 14.07 15.42
CA SER A 175 -0.97 15.11 14.39
C SER A 175 0.39 15.74 14.04
N ASP A 176 1.44 14.91 13.99
CA ASP A 176 2.77 15.29 13.52
C ASP A 176 2.71 15.79 12.07
N SER A 177 3.01 17.08 11.87
CA SER A 177 2.96 17.72 10.56
C SER A 177 4.06 17.25 9.60
N ALA A 178 5.15 16.66 10.10
CA ALA A 178 6.26 16.19 9.27
C ALA A 178 5.90 14.96 8.42
N LEU A 179 4.91 14.16 8.84
CA LEU A 179 4.49 12.95 8.11
C LEU A 179 4.07 13.24 6.66
N LYS A 180 3.45 14.39 6.43
CA LYS A 180 3.05 14.80 5.09
C LYS A 180 4.28 15.01 4.20
N ASP A 181 5.28 15.72 4.71
CA ASP A 181 6.48 16.04 3.95
C ASP A 181 7.32 14.78 3.71
N GLU A 182 7.38 13.87 4.68
CA GLU A 182 8.01 12.55 4.53
C GLU A 182 7.34 11.70 3.44
N TYR A 183 6.01 11.65 3.42
CA TYR A 183 5.27 10.95 2.37
C TYR A 183 5.51 11.59 1.01
N VAL A 184 5.38 12.92 0.90
CA VAL A 184 5.57 13.66 -0.35
C VAL A 184 6.98 13.47 -0.92
N ALA A 185 8.01 13.51 -0.06
CA ALA A 185 9.41 13.31 -0.47
C ALA A 185 9.67 11.92 -1.05
N ARG A 186 8.80 10.94 -0.79
CA ARG A 186 8.93 9.55 -1.23
C ARG A 186 7.89 9.14 -2.28
N CYS A 187 7.02 10.05 -2.70
CA CYS A 187 5.92 9.76 -3.61
C CYS A 187 6.25 10.21 -5.05
N ALA A 188 6.44 9.23 -5.94
CA ALA A 188 6.70 9.44 -7.36
C ALA A 188 5.53 10.10 -8.11
N THR A 189 4.32 10.06 -7.54
CA THR A 189 3.15 10.77 -8.10
C THR A 189 3.28 12.28 -7.96
N ILE A 190 3.92 12.79 -6.89
CA ILE A 190 4.00 14.23 -6.67
C ILE A 190 5.08 14.84 -7.56
N ASN A 191 4.81 16.03 -8.09
CA ASN A 191 5.62 16.72 -9.09
C ASN A 191 5.74 15.97 -10.42
N SER A 192 4.70 15.21 -10.78
CA SER A 192 4.63 14.44 -12.03
C SER A 192 3.36 14.78 -12.81
N PRO A 193 3.41 14.78 -14.16
CA PRO A 193 2.21 14.80 -14.98
C PRO A 193 1.51 13.44 -14.88
N ILE A 194 0.20 13.48 -14.69
CA ILE A 194 -0.61 12.30 -14.44
C ILE A 194 -1.94 12.34 -15.18
N ARG A 195 -2.52 11.16 -15.37
CA ARG A 195 -3.93 10.97 -15.67
C ARG A 195 -4.61 10.36 -14.44
N VAL A 196 -5.65 11.01 -13.96
CA VAL A 196 -6.56 10.44 -12.95
C VAL A 196 -7.71 9.80 -13.69
N GLU A 197 -7.96 8.52 -13.43
CA GLU A 197 -9.07 7.74 -13.98
C GLU A 197 -10.08 7.46 -12.86
N TYR A 198 -11.34 7.85 -13.07
CA TYR A 198 -12.41 7.67 -12.11
C TYR A 198 -13.24 6.41 -12.42
N PRO A 199 -13.88 5.79 -11.41
CA PRO A 199 -14.78 4.66 -11.63
C PRO A 199 -15.95 4.96 -12.58
N SER A 200 -16.32 6.22 -12.75
CA SER A 200 -17.34 6.67 -13.71
C SER A 200 -16.90 6.54 -15.18
N GLY A 201 -15.62 6.28 -15.45
CA GLY A 201 -15.02 6.31 -16.78
C GLY A 201 -14.54 7.70 -17.22
N GLU A 202 -14.76 8.74 -16.42
CA GLU A 202 -14.15 10.05 -16.65
C GLU A 202 -12.64 9.99 -16.36
N SER A 203 -11.84 10.70 -17.15
CA SER A 203 -10.41 10.87 -16.89
C SER A 203 -9.99 12.33 -17.01
N ILE A 204 -9.04 12.75 -16.18
CA ILE A 204 -8.45 14.09 -16.22
C ILE A 204 -6.91 13.99 -16.28
N ASP A 205 -6.33 14.62 -17.29
CA ASP A 205 -4.88 14.86 -17.35
C ASP A 205 -4.57 16.13 -16.56
N SER A 206 -3.61 16.07 -15.63
CA SER A 206 -3.17 17.22 -14.84
C SER A 206 -1.79 16.98 -14.24
N PHE A 207 -1.23 17.99 -13.58
CA PHE A 207 -0.01 17.85 -12.79
C PHE A 207 -0.33 17.69 -11.30
N ALA A 208 0.26 16.68 -10.66
CA ALA A 208 0.08 16.43 -9.22
C ALA A 208 1.04 17.29 -8.38
N THR A 209 0.49 18.12 -7.48
CA THR A 209 1.25 19.14 -6.76
C THR A 209 1.43 18.85 -5.27
N GLY A 210 0.64 17.93 -4.68
CA GLY A 210 0.81 17.57 -3.29
C GLY A 210 -0.27 16.65 -2.76
N ILE A 211 -0.21 16.40 -1.46
CA ILE A 211 -1.25 15.71 -0.68
C ILE A 211 -1.81 16.69 0.35
N ASP A 212 -3.12 16.69 0.56
CA ASP A 212 -3.75 17.56 1.55
C ASP A 212 -3.76 16.94 2.97
N SER A 213 -4.33 17.64 3.96
CA SER A 213 -4.36 17.14 5.35
C SER A 213 -5.25 15.90 5.55
N THR A 214 -6.12 15.59 4.59
CA THR A 214 -7.01 14.42 4.63
C THR A 214 -6.46 13.23 3.85
N GLY A 215 -5.41 13.42 3.04
CA GLY A 215 -4.77 12.36 2.26
C GLY A 215 -5.16 12.38 0.78
N GLU A 216 -5.90 13.40 0.36
CA GLU A 216 -6.34 13.59 -1.02
C GLU A 216 -5.19 14.14 -1.88
N LEU A 217 -5.13 13.69 -3.13
CA LEU A 217 -4.18 14.22 -4.10
C LEU A 217 -4.64 15.61 -4.57
N ILE A 218 -3.72 16.58 -4.55
CA ILE A 218 -3.93 17.94 -5.03
C ILE A 218 -3.41 18.04 -6.46
N LEU A 219 -4.26 18.50 -7.38
CA LEU A 219 -3.90 18.79 -8.76
C LEU A 219 -3.51 20.27 -8.92
N GLU A 220 -2.83 20.62 -10.01
CA GLU A 220 -2.35 21.99 -10.28
C GLU A 220 -3.47 23.05 -10.32
N ASN A 221 -4.68 22.65 -10.71
CA ASN A 221 -5.85 23.52 -10.74
C ASN A 221 -6.52 23.67 -9.35
N GLY A 222 -5.91 23.12 -8.30
CA GLY A 222 -6.41 23.12 -6.92
C GLY A 222 -7.50 22.09 -6.64
N ARG A 223 -7.93 21.30 -7.64
CA ARG A 223 -8.88 20.20 -7.43
C ARG A 223 -8.25 19.13 -6.55
N LYS A 224 -9.05 18.59 -5.63
CA LYS A 224 -8.66 17.45 -4.78
C LYS A 224 -9.26 16.16 -5.32
N VAL A 225 -8.50 15.08 -5.22
CA VAL A 225 -8.90 13.74 -5.64
C VAL A 225 -8.82 12.80 -4.43
N SER A 226 -9.98 12.34 -3.99
CA SER A 226 -10.12 11.38 -2.87
C SER A 226 -9.98 9.94 -3.30
N ALA A 227 -10.41 9.63 -4.52
CA ALA A 227 -10.37 8.31 -5.10
C ALA A 227 -10.19 8.39 -6.62
N GLY A 228 -9.34 7.51 -7.13
CA GLY A 228 -9.10 7.29 -8.54
C GLY A 228 -7.93 6.33 -8.71
N ASP A 229 -7.72 5.91 -9.95
CA ASP A 229 -6.46 5.34 -10.39
C ASP A 229 -5.60 6.44 -10.99
N VAL A 230 -4.29 6.35 -10.77
CA VAL A 230 -3.33 7.31 -11.29
C VAL A 230 -2.39 6.62 -12.26
N VAL A 231 -2.31 7.16 -13.46
CA VAL A 231 -1.32 6.79 -14.48
C VAL A 231 -0.31 7.92 -14.58
N HIS A 232 0.98 7.62 -14.41
CA HIS A 232 2.04 8.60 -14.65
C HIS A 232 2.20 8.77 -16.16
N LEU A 233 2.04 10.00 -16.64
CA LEU A 233 2.24 10.32 -18.04
C LEU A 233 3.74 10.54 -18.24
N ARG A 234 4.35 9.83 -19.19
CA ARG A 234 5.73 10.14 -19.56
C ARG A 234 5.76 11.47 -20.29
N ALA A 235 6.77 12.30 -20.01
CA ALA A 235 7.08 13.41 -20.90
C ALA A 235 7.36 12.82 -22.30
N ARG A 236 6.63 13.32 -23.30
CA ARG A 236 6.90 12.98 -24.70
C ARG A 236 8.26 13.49 -25.12
#